data_AF-A0A836RRL4-F1
#
_entry.id   AF-A0A836RRL4-F1
#
_cell.length_a   1.000
_cell.length_b   1.000
_cell.length_c   1.000
_cell.angle_alpha   90.00
_cell.angle_beta   90.00
_cell.angle_gamma   90.00
#
_symmetry.space_group_name_H-M   'P 1'
#
loop_
_entity.id
_entity.type
_entity.pdbx_description
1 polymer ?
#
loop_
_entity_poly.entity_id
_entity_poly.type
_entity_poly.pdbx_seq_one_letter_code
_entity_poly.pdbx_strand_id
1 'polypeptide(L)' 'MQKILTPGLLLLLTIFYPLTAYSESCKVTLPDSSVYSGNCKSGTFNGKGKLVWRDGTTYVGDFKEGLMHGKGIFTHISG' A
#
# COMPACT_ATOMS: atom_id res chain seq x y z
N MET A 1 36.28 10.15 15.62
CA MET A 1 36.39 11.13 14.51
C MET A 1 35.03 11.23 13.82
N GLN A 2 34.17 12.14 14.28
CA GLN A 2 32.85 12.36 13.71
C GLN A 2 33.03 13.17 12.42
N LYS A 3 32.78 12.56 11.25
CA LYS A 3 32.82 13.28 9.97
C LYS A 3 31.66 14.26 9.95
N ILE A 4 31.96 15.55 10.11
CA ILE A 4 30.98 16.64 10.06
C ILE A 4 30.48 16.72 8.63
N LEU A 5 29.27 16.22 8.41
CA LEU A 5 28.54 16.33 7.16
C LEU A 5 28.28 17.82 6.92
N THR A 6 28.91 18.39 5.90
CA THR A 6 28.81 19.82 5.59
C THR A 6 27.34 20.20 5.31
N PRO A 7 26.84 21.33 5.83
CA PRO A 7 25.42 21.72 5.70
C PRO A 7 24.91 21.80 4.25
N GLY A 8 25.80 21.99 3.28
CA GLY A 8 25.46 22.12 1.86
C GLY A 8 25.04 20.82 1.16
N LEU A 9 25.42 19.64 1.67
CA LEU A 9 25.10 18.36 1.01
C LEU A 9 23.70 17.84 1.36
N LEU A 10 23.09 18.33 2.45
CA LEU A 10 21.74 17.94 2.87
C LEU A 10 20.65 18.60 2.01
N LEU A 11 20.93 19.77 1.42
CA LEU A 11 19.96 20.56 0.64
C LEU A 11 19.72 20.02 -0.78
N LEU A 12 20.62 19.21 -1.33
CA LEU A 12 20.46 18.63 -2.67
C LEU A 12 19.65 17.33 -2.68
N LEU A 13 19.55 16.63 -1.54
CA LEU A 13 18.78 15.39 -1.43
C LEU A 13 17.27 15.63 -1.44
N THR A 14 16.80 16.81 -1.03
CA THR A 14 15.36 17.12 -0.95
C THR A 14 14.76 17.51 -2.30
N ILE A 15 15.59 17.97 -3.25
CA ILE A 15 15.13 18.46 -4.57
C ILE A 15 14.99 17.29 -5.57
N PHE A 16 15.68 16.16 -5.35
CA PHE A 16 15.63 14.98 -6.22
C PHE A 16 14.63 13.90 -5.80
N TYR A 17 14.18 13.88 -4.54
CA TYR A 17 13.11 12.99 -4.11
C TYR A 17 11.80 13.77 -4.18
N PRO A 18 10.97 13.59 -5.23
CA PRO A 18 9.68 14.25 -5.26
C PRO A 18 8.91 13.84 -4.00
N LEU A 19 8.56 14.84 -3.17
CA LEU A 19 7.78 14.68 -1.93
C LEU A 19 6.40 14.04 -2.15
N THR A 20 6.03 13.81 -3.41
CA THR A 20 4.71 13.36 -3.87
C THR A 20 4.58 11.84 -3.98
N ALA A 21 5.66 11.07 -3.86
CA ALA A 21 5.62 9.61 -3.99
C ALA A 21 5.38 8.87 -2.66
N TYR A 22 4.85 9.55 -1.64
CA TYR A 22 4.41 8.89 -0.41
C TYR A 22 3.09 8.18 -0.67
N SER A 23 3.14 6.96 -1.22
CA SER A 23 1.93 6.14 -1.32
C SER A 23 1.55 5.71 0.09
N GLU A 24 0.42 6.17 0.60
CA GLU A 24 -0.12 5.69 1.87
C GLU A 24 -0.47 4.21 1.71
N SER A 25 0.38 3.33 2.23
CA SER A 25 0.08 1.90 2.33
C SER A 25 -0.60 1.65 3.66
N CYS A 26 -1.74 0.97 3.65
CA CYS A 26 -2.43 0.57 4.87
C CYS A 26 -2.67 -0.93 4.93
N LYS A 27 -2.66 -1.44 6.16
CA LYS A 27 -3.02 -2.80 6.51
C LYS A 27 -4.23 -2.73 7.43
N VAL A 28 -5.35 -3.29 6.99
CA VAL A 28 -6.63 -3.19 7.70
C VAL A 28 -7.18 -4.59 7.93
N THR A 29 -7.49 -4.90 9.18
CA THR A 29 -8.28 -6.08 9.53
C THR A 29 -9.74 -5.67 9.55
N LEU A 30 -10.54 -6.31 8.71
CA LEU A 30 -11.97 -6.06 8.56
C LEU A 30 -12.76 -6.82 9.65
N PRO A 31 -14.02 -6.43 9.92
CA PRO A 31 -14.85 -7.07 10.95
C PRO A 31 -15.06 -8.58 10.75
N ASP A 32 -14.99 -9.07 9.52
CA ASP A 32 -15.10 -10.49 9.15
C ASP A 32 -13.78 -11.28 9.29
N SER A 33 -12.77 -10.69 9.95
CA SER A 33 -11.39 -11.20 10.04
C SER A 33 -10.63 -11.28 8.71
N SER A 34 -11.15 -10.71 7.62
CA SER A 34 -10.37 -10.55 6.39
C SER A 34 -9.31 -9.45 6.56
N VAL A 35 -8.23 -9.55 5.80
CA VAL A 35 -7.09 -8.62 5.89
C VAL A 35 -6.82 -8.00 4.54
N TYR A 36 -6.92 -6.67 4.48
CA TYR A 36 -6.45 -5.88 3.36
C TYR A 36 -5.00 -5.41 3.62
N SER A 37 -4.18 -5.38 2.56
CA SER A 37 -2.86 -4.77 2.55
C SER A 37 -2.60 -4.14 1.19
N GLY A 38 -2.37 -2.83 1.15
CA GLY A 38 -2.16 -2.14 -0.11
C GLY A 38 -2.28 -0.63 0.01
N ASN A 39 -2.43 0.04 -1.12
CA ASN A 39 -2.60 1.48 -1.17
C ASN A 39 -3.97 1.90 -0.62
N CYS A 40 -3.96 3.01 0.11
CA CYS A 40 -5.13 3.60 0.71
C CYS A 40 -5.12 5.09 0.39
N LYS A 41 -6.31 5.66 0.23
CA LYS A 41 -6.49 7.08 -0.02
C LYS A 41 -7.70 7.54 0.77
N SER A 42 -7.52 8.57 1.59
CA SER A 42 -8.61 9.14 2.39
C SER A 42 -9.32 8.07 3.25
N GLY A 43 -8.56 7.14 3.83
CA GLY A 43 -9.10 6.06 4.67
C GLY A 43 -9.81 4.92 3.93
N THR A 44 -9.77 4.90 2.59
CA THR A 44 -10.40 3.85 1.77
C THR A 44 -9.36 3.10 0.92
N PHE A 45 -9.62 1.83 0.59
CA PHE A 45 -8.75 1.05 -0.28
C PHE A 45 -8.76 1.65 -1.69
N ASN A 46 -7.60 2.05 -2.20
CA ASN A 46 -7.49 2.78 -3.46
C ASN A 46 -6.10 2.55 -4.06
N GLY A 47 -6.04 2.02 -5.28
CA GLY A 47 -4.79 1.63 -5.95
C GLY A 47 -4.55 0.13 -5.88
N LYS A 48 -3.29 -0.31 -5.81
CA LYS A 48 -2.97 -1.74 -5.78
C LYS A 48 -3.10 -2.28 -4.36
N GLY A 49 -3.68 -3.47 -4.23
CA GLY A 49 -3.80 -4.13 -2.93
C GLY A 49 -3.99 -5.63 -3.01
N LYS A 50 -3.93 -6.24 -1.83
CA LYS A 50 -4.24 -7.65 -1.59
C LYS A 50 -5.30 -7.72 -0.50
N LEU A 51 -6.39 -8.42 -0.77
CA LEU A 51 -7.41 -8.80 0.20
C LEU A 51 -7.30 -10.31 0.44
N VAL A 52 -7.21 -10.70 1.71
CA VAL A 52 -7.20 -12.09 2.14
C VAL A 52 -8.43 -12.32 2.98
N TRP A 53 -9.33 -13.17 2.52
CA TRP A 53 -10.51 -13.57 3.29
C TRP A 53 -10.15 -14.60 4.36
N ARG A 54 -11.03 -14.73 5.35
CA ARG A 54 -10.84 -15.65 6.50
C ARG A 54 -10.69 -17.12 6.08
N ASP A 55 -11.35 -17.50 4.99
CA ASP A 55 -11.26 -18.83 4.40
C ASP A 55 -9.88 -19.12 3.78
N GLY A 56 -9.07 -18.09 3.52
CA GLY A 56 -7.79 -18.18 2.82
C GLY A 56 -7.88 -17.80 1.35
N THR A 57 -9.08 -17.50 0.84
CA THR A 57 -9.27 -16.96 -0.51
C THR A 57 -8.53 -15.62 -0.59
N THR A 58 -7.98 -15.30 -1.76
CA THR A 58 -7.24 -14.06 -1.94
C THR A 58 -7.61 -13.33 -3.23
N TYR A 59 -7.58 -12.01 -3.18
CA TYR A 59 -7.63 -11.16 -4.36
C TYR A 59 -6.43 -10.23 -4.35
N VAL A 60 -5.69 -10.17 -5.46
CA VAL A 60 -4.57 -9.25 -5.66
C VAL A 60 -4.86 -8.44 -6.90
N GLY A 61 -5.05 -7.12 -6.78
CA GLY A 61 -5.49 -6.32 -7.91
C GLY A 61 -5.67 -4.84 -7.60
N ASP A 62 -6.35 -4.15 -8.51
CA ASP A 62 -6.75 -2.77 -8.30
C ASP A 62 -7.96 -2.67 -7.36
N PHE A 63 -7.98 -1.57 -6.60
CA PHE A 63 -9.06 -1.17 -5.72
C PHE A 63 -9.41 0.29 -5.99
N LYS A 64 -10.70 0.62 -5.88
CA LYS A 64 -11.20 1.99 -5.98
C LYS A 64 -12.33 2.17 -4.99
N GLU A 65 -12.21 3.17 -4.12
CA GLU A 65 -13.24 3.52 -3.12
C GLU A 65 -13.65 2.32 -2.25
N GLY A 66 -12.69 1.49 -1.85
CA GLY A 66 -12.92 0.31 -1.01
C GLY A 66 -13.32 -0.95 -1.76
N LEU A 67 -13.60 -0.87 -3.07
CA LEU A 67 -14.08 -2.00 -3.87
C LEU A 67 -12.96 -2.56 -4.76
N MET A 68 -12.99 -3.87 -4.99
CA MET A 68 -12.16 -4.50 -6.03
C MET A 68 -12.52 -3.90 -7.39
N HIS A 69 -11.53 -3.47 -8.14
CA HIS A 69 -11.71 -2.79 -9.42
C HIS A 69 -10.63 -3.23 -10.43
N GLY A 70 -10.79 -2.87 -11.70
CA GLY A 70 -9.74 -3.01 -12.71
C GLY A 70 -9.23 -4.43 -12.89
N LYS A 71 -7.90 -4.59 -12.93
CA LYS A 71 -7.24 -5.88 -13.12
C LYS A 71 -6.89 -6.49 -11.77
N GLY A 72 -7.21 -7.76 -11.60
CA GLY A 72 -6.80 -8.52 -10.43
C GLY A 72 -6.83 -10.02 -10.69
N ILE A 73 -6.17 -10.74 -9.78
CA ILE A 73 -6.16 -12.20 -9.71
C ILE A 73 -6.93 -12.58 -8.48
N PHE A 74 -7.99 -13.37 -8.68
CA PHE A 74 -8.76 -14.00 -7.61
C PHE A 74 -8.30 -15.45 -7.50
N THR A 75 -7.74 -15.82 -6.34
CA THR A 75 -7.30 -17.17 -6.03
C THR A 75 -8.20 -17.73 -4.96
N HIS A 76 -9.04 -18.69 -5.35
CA HIS A 76 -9.80 -19.49 -4.41
C HIS A 76 -8.90 -20.56 -3.79
N ILE A 77 -9.04 -20.77 -2.49
CA ILE A 77 -8.50 -21.96 -1.83
C ILE A 77 -9.42 -23.12 -2.21
N SER A 78 -9.07 -23.81 -3.29
CA SER A 78 -9.54 -25.17 -3.49
C SER A 78 -8.97 -26.02 -2.35
N GLY A 79 -9.87 -26.64 -1.56
CA GLY A 79 -9.50 -27.61 -0.53
C GLY A 79 -8.77 -28.80 -1.09
#